data_AF-A0A839HBH1-F1
#
_entry.id   AF-A0A839HBH1-F1
#
_cell.length_a   1.000
_cell.length_b   1.000
_cell.length_c   1.000
_cell.angle_alpha   90.00
_cell.angle_beta   90.00
_cell.angle_gamma   90.00
#
_symmetry.space_group_name_H-M   'P 1'
#
loop_
_entity.id
_entity.type
_entity.pdbx_description
1 polymer ?
#
loop_
_entity_poly.entity_id
_entity_poly.type
_entity_poly.pdbx_seq_one_letter_code
_entity_poly.pdbx_strand_id
1 'polypeptide(L)'
;MATREERIIVGSAGAHLVLHAAADAETIEYVGSMSKVINDLNRVLNVQYDSETLKNLTGIAEIKQRINTYLNTERVVILERRCDALIDNIYRQSSELYRQVRALYPENPEAAREKIERNRRLEFRLWFNKKKEQIRAAMHEHFEQVRHDLKANTLQTFQGRYNQIVREKIELLPNRQAEQRNVLFGACSNPVFDSKKANYDWREHLYTDVRKMIDIIAQELALELTHEAHTLVGFMTQQLWDSDFVEQRIIGDFKAFETRLQSSLKALFLRFVRPIAEGLIRGPLDTELRRDLIAALERDIDMIDIYFPEKGDDIYRSFKRYLRYGVGLLTDETIIKKELNNKQPSAALLTALQKVAELQKVAEQPIGSTKDVERKRTVICEVESDIFALEYYLLNSLFAASGFEAFYLQELENLRDDFYKMEETDIWDHIADEEFKKGNPLLLKELPSHIRPQELQTVVSDYLRQLGVVLHNHPL
;
A
#
# COMPACT_ATOMS: atom_id res chain seq x y z
N MET A 1 -31.51 82.08 58.95
CA MET A 1 -32.70 82.19 59.81
C MET A 1 -33.92 82.14 58.91
N ALA A 2 -34.58 80.98 58.79
CA ALA A 2 -35.79 80.84 57.99
C ALA A 2 -36.96 81.58 58.68
N THR A 3 -37.65 82.41 57.92
CA THR A 3 -38.87 83.12 58.32
C THR A 3 -39.95 82.12 58.73
N ARG A 4 -40.80 82.53 59.68
CA ARG A 4 -41.73 81.68 60.43
C ARG A 4 -42.82 81.00 59.58
N GLU A 5 -42.91 81.31 58.29
CA GLU A 5 -43.95 80.86 57.36
C GLU A 5 -43.67 79.50 56.70
N GLU A 6 -42.46 78.94 56.84
CA GLU A 6 -42.09 77.64 56.22
C GLU A 6 -41.78 76.55 57.25
N ARG A 7 -42.34 76.63 58.46
CA ARG A 7 -42.24 75.53 59.42
C ARG A 7 -43.39 74.57 59.21
N ILE A 8 -43.07 73.35 58.77
CA ILE A 8 -43.95 72.17 58.89
C ILE A 8 -44.47 72.16 60.33
N ILE A 9 -45.77 72.41 60.49
CA ILE A 9 -46.41 72.46 61.80
C ILE A 9 -46.51 71.04 62.32
N VAL A 10 -46.38 70.86 63.64
CA VAL A 10 -46.65 69.59 64.33
C VAL A 10 -48.16 69.31 64.29
N GLY A 11 -48.68 69.04 63.09
CA GLY A 11 -49.82 68.18 62.81
C GLY A 11 -49.23 67.00 62.05
N SER A 12 -48.92 65.93 62.79
CA SER A 12 -48.22 64.74 62.31
C SER A 12 -48.92 64.07 61.12
N ALA A 13 -48.27 63.07 60.51
CA ALA A 13 -48.94 62.16 59.57
C ALA A 13 -50.31 61.67 60.09
N GLY A 14 -50.47 61.54 61.41
CA GLY A 14 -51.76 61.27 62.05
C GLY A 14 -52.81 62.37 61.85
N ALA A 15 -52.46 63.65 61.92
CA ALA A 15 -53.39 64.75 61.61
C ALA A 15 -53.82 64.73 60.13
N HIS A 16 -52.88 64.43 59.21
CA HIS A 16 -53.21 64.24 57.80
C HIS A 16 -54.16 63.05 57.60
N LEU A 17 -53.88 61.91 58.23
CA LEU A 17 -54.74 60.72 58.17
C LEU A 17 -56.14 61.02 58.72
N VAL A 18 -56.25 61.74 59.85
CA VAL A 18 -57.55 62.12 60.43
C VAL A 18 -58.31 63.09 59.52
N LEU A 19 -57.65 64.09 58.95
CA LEU A 19 -58.28 65.06 58.03
C LEU A 19 -58.73 64.42 56.71
N HIS A 20 -58.04 63.38 56.24
CA HIS A 20 -58.39 62.63 55.04
C HIS A 20 -59.31 61.41 55.32
N ALA A 21 -59.80 61.24 56.55
CA ALA A 21 -60.61 60.10 56.97
C ALA A 21 -59.95 58.73 56.72
N ALA A 22 -58.62 58.69 56.77
CA ALA A 22 -57.78 57.50 56.59
C ALA A 22 -57.12 57.02 57.90
N ALA A 23 -57.46 57.65 59.04
CA ALA A 23 -56.97 57.25 60.35
C ALA A 23 -57.77 56.08 60.93
N ASP A 24 -57.06 55.12 61.55
CA ASP A 24 -57.67 54.05 62.33
C ASP A 24 -58.09 54.52 63.74
N ALA A 25 -58.81 53.67 64.47
CA ALA A 25 -59.36 54.00 65.77
C ALA A 25 -58.28 54.44 66.79
N GLU A 26 -57.12 53.79 66.75
CA GLU A 26 -55.98 54.09 67.61
C GLU A 26 -55.37 55.47 67.27
N THR A 27 -55.22 55.79 65.99
CA THR A 27 -54.74 57.11 65.55
C THR A 27 -55.71 58.23 65.95
N ILE A 28 -57.03 58.00 65.86
CA ILE A 28 -58.04 58.99 66.27
C ILE A 28 -58.02 59.20 67.79
N GLU A 29 -57.76 58.15 68.57
CA GLU A 29 -57.65 58.23 70.04
C GLU A 29 -56.45 59.10 70.47
N TYR A 30 -55.29 58.88 69.86
CA TYR A 30 -54.07 59.62 70.19
C TYR A 30 -54.02 61.04 69.62
N VAL A 31 -54.46 61.24 68.37
CA VAL A 31 -54.35 62.53 67.67
C VAL A 31 -55.59 63.42 67.89
N GLY A 32 -56.74 62.81 68.17
CA GLY A 32 -58.03 63.48 68.36
C GLY A 32 -58.94 63.41 67.14
N SER A 33 -60.22 63.71 67.36
CA SER A 33 -61.24 63.74 66.30
C SER A 33 -61.00 64.86 65.28
N MET A 34 -61.55 64.71 64.08
CA MET A 34 -61.38 65.67 62.97
C MET A 34 -61.66 67.13 63.38
N SER A 35 -62.72 67.37 64.15
CA SER A 35 -63.09 68.72 64.64
C SER A 35 -62.03 69.30 65.59
N LYS A 36 -61.46 68.45 66.45
CA LYS A 36 -60.40 68.83 67.38
C LYS A 36 -59.11 69.16 66.64
N VAL A 37 -58.74 68.31 65.68
CA VAL A 37 -57.55 68.52 64.83
C VAL A 37 -57.66 69.81 64.00
N ILE A 38 -58.83 70.10 63.41
CA ILE A 38 -59.07 71.36 62.69
C ILE A 38 -58.91 72.57 63.61
N ASN A 39 -59.51 72.53 64.80
CA ASN A 39 -59.43 73.62 65.78
C ASN A 39 -58.00 73.84 66.27
N ASP A 40 -57.29 72.76 66.58
CA ASP A 40 -55.90 72.82 67.04
C ASP A 40 -54.97 73.35 65.94
N LEU A 41 -55.15 72.94 64.69
CA LEU A 41 -54.39 73.46 63.55
C LEU A 41 -54.65 74.96 63.30
N ASN A 42 -55.91 75.39 63.28
CA ASN A 42 -56.27 76.81 63.14
C ASN A 42 -55.73 77.66 64.29
N ARG A 43 -55.71 77.11 65.52
CA ARG A 43 -55.12 77.79 66.69
C ARG A 43 -53.61 77.96 66.53
N VAL A 44 -52.91 76.94 66.05
CA VAL A 44 -51.45 76.97 65.88
C VAL A 44 -51.03 77.86 64.70
N LEU A 45 -51.82 77.86 63.62
CA LEU A 45 -51.64 78.71 62.44
C LEU A 45 -52.03 80.18 62.69
N ASN A 46 -52.78 80.46 63.75
CA ASN A 46 -53.30 81.78 64.10
C ASN A 46 -54.11 82.44 62.97
N VAL A 47 -54.76 81.61 62.13
CA VAL A 47 -55.62 81.96 61.00
C VAL A 47 -56.73 80.91 60.91
N GLN A 48 -57.98 81.30 60.61
CA GLN A 48 -59.06 80.35 60.37
C GLN A 48 -59.06 79.90 58.90
N TYR A 49 -58.55 78.70 58.67
CA TYR A 49 -58.67 78.01 57.39
C TYR A 49 -59.85 77.01 57.43
N ASP A 50 -60.45 76.78 56.26
CA ASP A 50 -61.44 75.72 56.09
C ASP A 50 -60.79 74.32 56.09
N SER A 51 -61.62 73.29 56.22
CA SER A 51 -61.15 71.90 56.31
C SER A 51 -60.41 71.43 55.05
N GLU A 52 -60.69 72.01 53.88
CA GLU A 52 -60.10 71.57 52.61
C GLU A 52 -58.71 72.20 52.40
N THR A 53 -58.56 73.45 52.79
CA THR A 53 -57.27 74.15 52.83
C THR A 53 -56.34 73.51 53.86
N LEU A 54 -56.85 73.12 55.04
CA LEU A 54 -56.07 72.45 56.08
C LEU A 54 -55.53 71.07 55.65
N LYS A 55 -56.26 70.31 54.81
CA LYS A 55 -55.77 69.03 54.26
C LYS A 55 -54.47 69.21 53.48
N ASN A 56 -54.38 70.28 52.70
CA ASN A 56 -53.22 70.61 51.87
C ASN A 56 -52.05 71.22 52.67
N LEU A 57 -52.32 71.81 53.84
CA LEU A 57 -51.31 72.46 54.69
C LEU A 57 -50.49 71.50 55.58
N THR A 58 -50.84 70.21 55.60
CA THR A 58 -50.13 69.18 56.39
C THR A 58 -48.73 68.84 55.86
N GLY A 59 -48.36 69.28 54.65
CA GLY A 59 -47.05 69.05 54.03
C GLY A 59 -46.82 67.63 53.49
N ILE A 60 -47.71 66.66 53.76
CA ILE A 60 -47.56 65.27 53.30
C ILE A 60 -47.64 65.14 51.77
N ALA A 61 -48.51 65.91 51.12
CA ALA A 61 -48.61 65.94 49.65
C ALA A 61 -47.31 66.46 49.01
N GLU A 62 -46.71 67.50 49.60
CA GLU A 62 -45.44 68.06 49.15
C GLU A 62 -44.28 67.06 49.36
N ILE A 63 -44.22 66.39 50.51
CA ILE A 63 -43.22 65.33 50.77
C ILE A 63 -43.37 64.19 49.76
N LYS A 64 -44.61 63.72 49.50
CA LYS A 64 -44.89 62.68 48.50
C LYS A 64 -44.46 63.12 47.10
N GLN A 65 -44.73 64.37 46.73
CA GLN A 65 -44.30 64.92 45.44
C GLN A 65 -42.77 65.01 45.36
N ARG A 66 -42.08 65.49 46.39
CA ARG A 66 -40.61 65.55 46.44
C ARG A 66 -39.98 64.15 46.35
N ILE A 67 -40.54 63.16 47.05
CA ILE A 67 -40.10 61.76 46.96
C ILE A 67 -40.30 61.22 45.54
N ASN A 68 -41.47 61.46 44.93
CA ASN A 68 -41.73 61.03 43.55
C ASN A 68 -40.80 61.72 42.55
N THR A 69 -40.53 63.02 42.70
CA THR A 69 -39.58 63.75 41.86
C THR A 69 -38.17 63.19 42.01
N TYR A 70 -37.72 62.94 43.24
CA TYR A 70 -36.42 62.32 43.50
C TYR A 70 -36.31 60.92 42.89
N LEU A 71 -37.34 60.08 43.06
CA LEU A 71 -37.34 58.72 42.52
C LEU A 71 -37.41 58.69 41.00
N ASN A 72 -38.30 59.47 40.38
CA ASN A 72 -38.59 59.40 38.95
C ASN A 72 -37.68 60.28 38.08
N THR A 73 -36.96 61.23 38.68
CA THR A 73 -36.12 62.17 37.92
C THR A 73 -34.67 62.01 38.36
N GLU A 74 -34.33 62.37 39.59
CA GLU A 74 -32.94 62.40 40.04
C GLU A 74 -32.32 61.00 40.09
N ARG A 75 -33.03 60.02 40.65
CA ARG A 75 -32.55 58.65 40.76
C ARG A 75 -32.54 57.91 39.43
N VAL A 76 -33.50 58.20 38.54
CA VAL A 76 -33.51 57.68 37.17
C VAL A 76 -32.30 58.20 36.40
N VAL A 77 -32.01 59.49 36.44
CA VAL A 77 -30.85 60.09 35.75
C VAL A 77 -29.53 59.49 36.25
N ILE A 78 -29.41 59.22 37.56
CA ILE A 78 -28.21 58.57 38.11
C ILE A 78 -28.12 57.12 37.64
N LEU A 79 -29.24 56.39 37.56
CA LEU A 79 -29.29 55.02 37.05
C LEU A 79 -28.93 54.97 35.56
N GLU A 80 -29.51 55.85 34.74
CA GLU A 80 -29.19 56.00 33.32
C GLU A 80 -27.69 56.22 33.12
N ARG A 81 -27.09 57.21 33.80
CA ARG A 81 -25.64 57.46 33.71
C ARG A 81 -24.78 56.25 34.11
N ARG A 82 -25.22 55.47 35.10
CA ARG A 82 -24.50 54.25 35.51
C ARG A 82 -24.65 53.15 34.48
N CYS A 83 -25.83 52.98 33.90
CA CYS A 83 -26.08 52.04 32.80
C CYS A 83 -25.27 52.42 31.57
N ASP A 84 -25.26 53.69 31.17
CA ASP A 84 -24.48 54.19 30.04
C ASP A 84 -22.99 53.93 30.23
N ALA A 85 -22.44 54.26 31.41
CA ALA A 85 -21.03 54.00 31.71
C ALA A 85 -20.67 52.49 31.68
N LEU A 86 -21.59 51.61 32.09
CA LEU A 86 -21.40 50.16 32.00
C LEU A 86 -21.44 49.69 30.54
N ILE A 87 -22.39 50.20 29.76
CA ILE A 87 -22.55 49.90 28.33
C ILE A 87 -21.30 50.34 27.56
N ASP A 88 -20.82 51.56 27.78
CA ASP A 88 -19.58 52.08 27.16
C ASP A 88 -18.37 51.23 27.49
N ASN A 89 -18.26 50.77 28.74
CA ASN A 89 -17.17 49.91 29.15
C ASN A 89 -17.23 48.54 28.45
N ILE A 90 -18.43 47.95 28.33
CA ILE A 90 -18.65 46.71 27.57
C ILE A 90 -18.26 46.90 26.11
N TYR A 91 -18.68 47.99 25.47
CA TYR A 91 -18.33 48.28 24.07
C TYR A 91 -16.83 48.47 23.87
N ARG A 92 -16.17 49.19 24.79
CA ARG A 92 -14.71 49.38 24.73
C ARG A 92 -13.95 48.07 24.85
N GLN A 93 -14.28 47.24 25.84
CA GLN A 93 -13.67 45.91 26.02
C GLN A 93 -13.95 45.00 24.83
N SER A 94 -15.18 45.00 24.32
CA SER A 94 -15.61 44.23 23.15
C SER A 94 -14.85 44.66 21.89
N SER A 95 -14.64 45.96 21.70
CA SER A 95 -13.88 46.52 20.57
C SER A 95 -12.40 46.14 20.62
N GLU A 96 -11.80 46.16 21.81
CA GLU A 96 -10.41 45.75 22.01
C GLU A 96 -10.25 44.25 21.73
N LEU A 97 -11.14 43.41 22.27
CA LEU A 97 -11.14 41.97 22.01
C LEU A 97 -11.34 41.66 20.53
N TYR A 98 -12.29 42.32 19.88
CA TYR A 98 -12.51 42.20 18.44
C TYR A 98 -11.25 42.53 17.63
N ARG A 99 -10.55 43.63 17.95
CA ARG A 99 -9.30 44.02 17.27
C ARG A 99 -8.20 42.97 17.43
N GLN A 100 -8.03 42.43 18.65
CA GLN A 100 -7.01 41.42 18.93
C GLN A 100 -7.31 40.10 18.21
N VAL A 101 -8.56 39.63 18.24
CA VAL A 101 -8.95 38.35 17.64
C VAL A 101 -8.96 38.42 16.10
N ARG A 102 -9.40 39.55 15.51
CA ARG A 102 -9.39 39.77 14.04
C ARG A 102 -7.98 39.74 13.44
N ALA A 103 -6.95 40.07 14.22
CA ALA A 103 -5.57 40.00 13.76
C ALA A 103 -5.10 38.55 13.53
N LEU A 104 -5.67 37.59 14.24
CA LEU A 104 -5.27 36.18 14.22
C LEU A 104 -6.21 35.31 13.36
N TYR A 105 -7.51 35.64 13.38
CA TYR A 105 -8.57 34.86 12.74
C TYR A 105 -9.35 35.70 11.72
N PRO A 106 -9.63 35.17 10.51
CA PRO A 106 -10.47 35.86 9.55
C PRO A 106 -11.94 35.85 9.98
N GLU A 107 -12.65 36.94 9.68
CA GLU A 107 -14.09 37.07 9.96
C GLU A 107 -14.96 36.16 9.10
N ASN A 108 -14.53 35.89 7.86
CA ASN A 108 -15.25 34.96 6.99
C ASN A 108 -14.95 33.51 7.43
N PRO A 109 -15.96 32.73 7.87
CA PRO A 109 -15.78 31.33 8.24
C PRO A 109 -15.19 30.47 7.11
N GLU A 110 -15.51 30.76 5.85
CA GLU A 110 -14.97 30.03 4.70
C GLU A 110 -13.46 30.29 4.54
N ALA A 111 -13.04 31.55 4.64
CA ALA A 111 -11.62 31.92 4.60
C ALA A 111 -10.85 31.31 5.78
N ALA A 112 -11.49 31.15 6.95
CA ALA A 112 -10.92 30.45 8.10
C ALA A 112 -10.69 28.97 7.79
N ARG A 113 -11.70 28.30 7.21
CA ARG A 113 -11.61 26.89 6.80
C ARG A 113 -10.50 26.68 5.78
N GLU A 114 -10.42 27.52 4.76
CA GLU A 114 -9.36 27.43 3.75
C GLU A 114 -7.97 27.61 4.35
N LYS A 115 -7.79 28.57 5.26
CA LYS A 115 -6.49 28.82 5.92
C LYS A 115 -6.07 27.60 6.75
N ILE A 116 -6.99 27.02 7.52
CA ILE A 116 -6.71 25.83 8.33
C ILE A 116 -6.38 24.64 7.43
N GLU A 117 -7.17 24.41 6.38
CA GLU A 117 -6.93 23.33 5.42
C GLU A 117 -5.59 23.49 4.69
N ARG A 118 -5.23 24.72 4.28
CA ARG A 118 -3.93 25.03 3.69
C ARG A 118 -2.78 24.73 4.65
N ASN A 119 -2.89 25.16 5.91
CA ASN A 119 -1.88 24.87 6.93
C ASN A 119 -1.74 23.36 7.16
N ARG A 120 -2.87 22.65 7.26
CA ARG A 120 -2.91 21.19 7.42
C ARG A 120 -2.20 20.47 6.27
N ARG A 121 -2.43 20.89 5.03
CA ARG A 121 -1.75 20.33 3.84
C ARG A 121 -0.25 20.63 3.85
N LEU A 122 0.16 21.82 4.30
CA LEU A 122 1.56 22.17 4.41
C LEU A 122 2.28 21.30 5.46
N GLU A 123 1.67 21.13 6.63
CA GLU A 123 2.18 20.25 7.67
C GLU A 123 2.24 18.78 7.22
N PHE A 124 1.22 18.33 6.49
CA PHE A 124 1.20 17.00 5.86
C PHE A 124 2.39 16.79 4.94
N ARG A 125 2.68 17.73 4.04
CA ARG A 125 3.83 17.63 3.12
C ARG A 125 5.17 17.61 3.86
N LEU A 126 5.31 18.44 4.90
CA LEU A 126 6.52 18.44 5.74
C LEU A 126 6.71 17.11 6.48
N TRP A 127 5.62 16.52 6.96
CA TRP A 127 5.64 15.19 7.56
C TRP A 127 5.98 14.11 6.52
N PHE A 128 5.36 14.16 5.34
CA PHE A 128 5.57 13.17 4.29
C PHE A 128 7.01 13.16 3.79
N ASN A 129 7.64 14.33 3.63
CA ASN A 129 9.06 14.41 3.29
C ASN A 129 9.97 13.64 4.26
N LYS A 130 9.62 13.59 5.56
CA LYS A 130 10.35 12.76 6.54
C LYS A 130 9.96 11.28 6.43
N LYS A 131 8.69 10.98 6.12
CA LYS A 131 8.18 9.62 5.91
C LYS A 131 8.86 8.95 4.71
N LYS A 132 9.18 9.69 3.64
CA LYS A 132 9.91 9.17 2.47
C LYS A 132 11.21 8.47 2.83
N GLU A 133 12.01 9.06 3.72
CA GLU A 133 13.26 8.42 4.19
C GLU A 133 13.00 7.11 4.95
N GLN A 134 11.90 7.03 5.70
CA GLN A 134 11.49 5.80 6.37
C GLN A 134 11.06 4.73 5.37
N ILE A 135 10.32 5.12 4.33
CA ILE A 135 9.93 4.22 3.23
C ILE A 135 11.18 3.69 2.51
N ARG A 136 12.15 4.56 2.19
CA ARG A 136 13.42 4.12 1.58
C ARG A 136 14.17 3.12 2.45
N ALA A 137 14.28 3.40 3.75
CA ALA A 137 14.95 2.51 4.68
C ALA A 137 14.24 1.15 4.78
N ALA A 138 12.91 1.15 4.89
CA ALA A 138 12.10 -0.07 4.93
C ALA A 138 12.23 -0.89 3.63
N MET A 139 12.21 -0.22 2.47
CA MET A 139 12.45 -0.86 1.17
C MET A 139 13.84 -1.48 1.07
N HIS A 140 14.87 -0.77 1.53
CA HIS A 140 16.24 -1.29 1.50
C HIS A 140 16.40 -2.52 2.40
N GLU A 141 15.89 -2.46 3.63
CA GLU A 141 15.91 -3.57 4.59
C GLU A 141 15.16 -4.80 4.04
N HIS A 142 13.95 -4.60 3.52
CA HIS A 142 13.16 -5.67 2.92
C HIS A 142 13.86 -6.30 1.71
N PHE A 143 14.47 -5.47 0.85
CA PHE A 143 15.18 -5.98 -0.32
C PHE A 143 16.44 -6.77 0.04
N GLU A 144 17.22 -6.31 1.03
CA GLU A 144 18.37 -7.08 1.53
C GLU A 144 17.93 -8.40 2.18
N GLN A 145 16.78 -8.43 2.85
CA GLN A 145 16.19 -9.67 3.34
C GLN A 145 15.84 -10.62 2.18
N VAL A 146 15.15 -10.14 1.14
CA VAL A 146 14.85 -10.95 -0.06
C VAL A 146 16.12 -11.51 -0.70
N ARG A 147 17.18 -10.69 -0.78
CA ARG A 147 18.49 -11.11 -1.32
C ARG A 147 19.15 -12.19 -0.46
N HIS A 148 19.05 -12.08 0.86
CA HIS A 148 19.55 -13.08 1.79
C HIS A 148 18.75 -14.39 1.70
N ASP A 149 17.42 -14.29 1.71
CA ASP A 149 16.50 -15.43 1.64
C ASP A 149 16.62 -16.17 0.30
N LEU A 150 16.93 -15.45 -0.79
CA LEU A 150 17.25 -16.05 -2.08
C LEU A 150 18.39 -17.06 -1.98
N LYS A 151 19.49 -16.66 -1.36
CA LYS A 151 20.68 -17.51 -1.20
C LYS A 151 20.47 -18.64 -0.21
N ALA A 152 19.66 -18.41 0.82
CA ALA A 152 19.41 -19.39 1.86
C ALA A 152 18.45 -20.50 1.38
N ASN A 153 17.31 -20.13 0.79
CA ASN A 153 16.19 -21.05 0.57
C ASN A 153 15.54 -20.93 -0.82
N THR A 154 15.22 -19.73 -1.30
CA THR A 154 14.37 -19.57 -2.49
C THR A 154 14.99 -20.18 -3.73
N LEU A 155 16.31 -20.02 -3.94
CA LEU A 155 16.99 -20.63 -5.09
C LEU A 155 16.91 -22.16 -5.09
N GLN A 156 16.98 -22.79 -3.91
CA GLN A 156 16.85 -24.24 -3.77
C GLN A 156 15.43 -24.70 -4.09
N THR A 157 14.42 -23.92 -3.69
CA THR A 157 13.01 -24.18 -4.04
C THR A 157 12.81 -24.12 -5.55
N PHE A 158 13.25 -23.04 -6.21
CA PHE A 158 13.16 -22.90 -7.66
C PHE A 158 13.93 -24.02 -8.39
N GLN A 159 15.14 -24.36 -7.93
CA GLN A 159 15.91 -25.44 -8.51
C GLN A 159 15.23 -26.81 -8.30
N GLY A 160 14.66 -27.06 -7.12
CA GLY A 160 13.92 -28.28 -6.82
C GLY A 160 12.69 -28.43 -7.70
N ARG A 161 11.98 -27.33 -7.93
CA ARG A 161 10.79 -27.29 -8.78
C ARG A 161 11.11 -27.43 -10.26
N TYR A 162 12.14 -26.73 -10.74
CA TYR A 162 12.73 -26.94 -12.06
C TYR A 162 13.09 -28.42 -12.28
N ASN A 163 13.82 -29.03 -11.33
CA ASN A 163 14.22 -30.44 -11.42
C ASN A 163 13.02 -31.39 -11.45
N GLN A 164 11.96 -31.08 -10.70
CA GLN A 164 10.72 -31.85 -10.73
C GLN A 164 10.07 -31.78 -12.13
N ILE A 165 9.92 -30.58 -12.68
CA ILE A 165 9.29 -30.38 -13.99
C ILE A 165 10.10 -31.08 -15.08
N VAL A 166 11.43 -30.96 -15.07
CA VAL A 166 12.31 -31.65 -16.04
C VAL A 166 12.08 -33.15 -16.00
N ARG A 167 12.12 -33.78 -14.82
CA ARG A 167 11.91 -35.23 -14.67
C ARG A 167 10.54 -35.65 -15.19
N GLU A 168 9.49 -34.97 -14.75
CA GLU A 168 8.12 -35.27 -15.13
C GLU A 168 7.92 -35.16 -16.65
N LYS A 169 8.41 -34.08 -17.27
CA LYS A 169 8.22 -33.86 -18.71
C LYS A 169 9.10 -34.77 -19.57
N ILE A 170 10.30 -35.14 -19.12
CA ILE A 170 11.17 -36.10 -19.83
C ILE A 170 10.58 -37.52 -19.79
N GLU A 171 9.99 -37.92 -18.67
CA GLU A 171 9.31 -39.22 -18.55
C GLU A 171 8.05 -39.28 -19.43
N LEU A 172 7.32 -38.17 -19.52
CA LEU A 172 6.06 -38.05 -20.26
C LEU A 172 6.22 -37.59 -21.72
N LEU A 173 7.42 -37.60 -22.30
CA LEU A 173 7.62 -37.23 -23.70
C LEU A 173 6.76 -38.13 -24.62
N PRO A 174 5.86 -37.56 -25.46
CA PRO A 174 4.94 -38.35 -26.28
C PRO A 174 5.63 -39.37 -27.17
N ASN A 175 6.66 -38.95 -27.90
CA ASN A 175 7.40 -39.84 -28.81
C ASN A 175 8.37 -40.78 -28.10
N ARG A 176 8.60 -40.62 -26.79
CA ARG A 176 9.34 -41.59 -25.97
C ARG A 176 8.48 -42.80 -25.60
N GLN A 177 7.14 -42.64 -25.59
CA GLN A 177 6.22 -43.71 -25.25
C GLN A 177 6.31 -44.87 -26.25
N ALA A 178 6.20 -46.09 -25.72
CA ALA A 178 6.38 -47.31 -26.52
C ALA A 178 5.41 -47.39 -27.71
N GLU A 179 4.17 -46.94 -27.53
CA GLU A 179 3.14 -46.96 -28.57
C GLU A 179 3.53 -46.12 -29.80
N GLN A 180 3.89 -44.86 -29.58
CA GLN A 180 4.28 -43.93 -30.66
C GLN A 180 5.56 -44.39 -31.36
N ARG A 181 6.56 -44.84 -30.59
CA ARG A 181 7.79 -45.43 -31.13
C ARG A 181 7.50 -46.65 -32.01
N ASN A 182 6.61 -47.54 -31.57
CA ASN A 182 6.26 -48.75 -32.31
C ASN A 182 5.55 -48.42 -33.63
N VAL A 183 4.71 -47.38 -33.67
CA VAL A 183 4.09 -46.89 -34.91
C VAL A 183 5.15 -46.41 -35.91
N LEU A 184 6.10 -45.57 -35.46
CA LEU A 184 7.21 -45.07 -36.30
C LEU A 184 8.10 -46.22 -36.82
N PHE A 185 8.44 -47.16 -35.95
CA PHE A 185 9.27 -48.31 -36.32
C PHE A 185 8.54 -49.25 -37.28
N GLY A 186 7.22 -49.40 -37.13
CA GLY A 186 6.36 -50.14 -38.06
C GLY A 186 6.40 -49.55 -39.47
N ALA A 187 6.32 -48.22 -39.58
CA ALA A 187 6.42 -47.52 -40.87
C ALA A 187 7.79 -47.69 -41.57
N CYS A 188 8.85 -47.99 -40.81
CA CYS A 188 10.20 -48.22 -41.31
C CYS A 188 10.54 -49.71 -41.55
N SER A 189 9.58 -50.63 -41.41
CA SER A 189 9.82 -52.08 -41.41
C SER A 189 9.43 -52.81 -42.72
N ASN A 190 9.42 -52.15 -43.89
CA ASN A 190 8.98 -52.78 -45.16
C ASN A 190 10.02 -52.66 -46.29
N PRO A 191 10.61 -53.77 -46.83
CA PRO A 191 10.48 -55.17 -46.40
C PRO A 191 11.42 -55.58 -45.26
N VAL A 192 12.43 -54.77 -44.94
CA VAL A 192 13.40 -54.97 -43.85
C VAL A 192 13.46 -53.68 -43.04
N PHE A 193 13.73 -53.77 -41.74
CA PHE A 193 13.83 -52.58 -40.89
C PHE A 193 15.01 -51.69 -41.30
N ASP A 194 14.71 -50.46 -41.69
CA ASP A 194 15.69 -49.40 -41.93
C ASP A 194 16.00 -48.66 -40.63
N SER A 195 17.08 -49.09 -39.97
CA SER A 195 17.53 -48.50 -38.70
C SER A 195 17.98 -47.05 -38.83
N LYS A 196 18.50 -46.64 -39.99
CA LYS A 196 18.95 -45.26 -40.18
C LYS A 196 17.75 -44.35 -40.27
N LYS A 197 16.79 -44.67 -41.14
CA LYS A 197 15.55 -43.91 -41.29
C LYS A 197 14.76 -43.85 -39.99
N ALA A 198 14.58 -44.98 -39.31
CA ALA A 198 13.86 -45.03 -38.04
C ALA A 198 14.53 -44.16 -36.94
N ASN A 199 15.87 -44.15 -36.89
CA ASN A 199 16.60 -43.32 -35.93
C ASN A 199 16.41 -41.82 -36.24
N TYR A 200 16.56 -41.40 -37.51
CA TYR A 200 16.30 -40.02 -37.92
C TYR A 200 14.86 -39.57 -37.64
N ASP A 201 13.87 -40.35 -38.11
CA ASP A 201 12.46 -39.99 -37.98
C ASP A 201 12.07 -39.89 -36.50
N TRP A 202 12.51 -40.83 -35.66
CA TRP A 202 12.20 -40.80 -34.22
C TRP A 202 12.84 -39.60 -33.52
N ARG A 203 14.10 -39.29 -33.85
CA ARG A 203 14.83 -38.14 -33.31
C ARG A 203 14.22 -36.79 -33.67
N GLU A 204 13.73 -36.62 -34.89
CA GLU A 204 13.05 -35.38 -35.31
C GLU A 204 11.74 -35.16 -34.51
N HIS A 205 10.97 -36.22 -34.27
CA HIS A 205 9.76 -36.14 -33.46
C HIS A 205 10.09 -35.86 -31.98
N LEU A 206 11.09 -36.57 -31.41
CA LEU A 206 11.58 -36.33 -30.05
C LEU A 206 12.12 -34.90 -29.87
N TYR A 207 12.85 -34.38 -30.85
CA TYR A 207 13.38 -33.02 -30.80
C TYR A 207 12.26 -31.97 -30.73
N THR A 208 11.16 -32.20 -31.46
CA THR A 208 9.97 -31.36 -31.38
C THR A 208 9.32 -31.40 -30.00
N ASP A 209 9.25 -32.59 -29.38
CA ASP A 209 8.71 -32.73 -28.02
C ASP A 209 9.61 -32.06 -26.98
N VAL A 210 10.92 -32.22 -27.09
CA VAL A 210 11.90 -31.56 -26.20
C VAL A 210 11.81 -30.04 -26.30
N ARG A 211 11.62 -29.47 -27.50
CA ARG A 211 11.38 -28.02 -27.65
C ARG A 211 10.13 -27.55 -26.90
N LYS A 212 9.01 -28.28 -27.03
CA LYS A 212 7.77 -27.96 -26.31
C LYS A 212 7.95 -28.10 -24.79
N MET A 213 8.70 -29.10 -24.34
CA MET A 213 9.01 -29.27 -22.92
C MET A 213 9.78 -28.07 -22.34
N ILE A 214 10.79 -27.56 -23.06
CA ILE A 214 11.56 -26.38 -22.63
C ILE A 214 10.66 -25.15 -22.52
N ASP A 215 9.72 -24.99 -23.46
CA ASP A 215 8.74 -23.90 -23.41
C ASP A 215 7.86 -23.99 -22.15
N ILE A 216 7.42 -25.20 -21.77
CA ILE A 216 6.64 -25.42 -20.54
C ILE A 216 7.48 -25.13 -19.30
N ILE A 217 8.75 -25.56 -19.26
CA ILE A 217 9.65 -25.27 -18.14
C ILE A 217 9.81 -23.76 -17.94
N ALA A 218 10.05 -23.01 -19.02
CA ALA A 218 10.19 -21.56 -18.95
C ALA A 218 8.89 -20.89 -18.48
N GLN A 219 7.73 -21.40 -18.91
CA GLN A 219 6.42 -20.90 -18.51
C GLN A 219 6.18 -21.07 -17.00
N GLU A 220 6.37 -22.27 -16.47
CA GLU A 220 6.16 -22.58 -15.04
C GLU A 220 7.08 -21.77 -14.14
N LEU A 221 8.37 -21.65 -14.49
CA LEU A 221 9.31 -20.84 -13.71
C LEU A 221 9.00 -19.34 -13.77
N ALA A 222 8.48 -18.86 -14.90
CA ALA A 222 8.05 -17.47 -15.02
C ALA A 222 6.84 -17.16 -14.15
N LEU A 223 5.89 -18.10 -14.01
CA LEU A 223 4.75 -17.95 -13.11
C LEU A 223 5.21 -17.82 -11.66
N GLU A 224 6.16 -18.65 -11.22
CA GLU A 224 6.74 -18.58 -9.88
C GLU A 224 7.49 -17.26 -9.65
N LEU A 225 8.32 -16.81 -10.60
CA LEU A 225 8.99 -15.51 -10.51
C LEU A 225 8.01 -14.34 -10.48
N THR A 226 6.90 -14.45 -11.21
CA THR A 226 5.83 -13.44 -11.21
C THR A 226 5.17 -13.34 -9.83
N HIS A 227 5.02 -14.47 -9.13
CA HIS A 227 4.48 -14.48 -7.77
C HIS A 227 5.42 -13.79 -6.76
N GLU A 228 6.72 -14.05 -6.85
CA GLU A 228 7.73 -13.37 -6.03
C GLU A 228 7.77 -11.85 -6.33
N ALA A 229 7.74 -11.47 -7.60
CA ALA A 229 7.64 -10.08 -8.02
C ALA A 229 6.39 -9.39 -7.46
N HIS A 230 5.24 -10.07 -7.50
CA HIS A 230 4.00 -9.53 -6.95
C HIS A 230 4.06 -9.39 -5.42
N THR A 231 4.73 -10.29 -4.73
CA THR A 231 4.95 -10.17 -3.27
C THR A 231 5.76 -8.91 -2.94
N LEU A 232 6.84 -8.65 -3.70
CA LEU A 232 7.65 -7.44 -3.55
C LEU A 232 6.84 -6.16 -3.88
N VAL A 233 6.05 -6.17 -4.95
CA VAL A 233 5.19 -5.03 -5.30
C VAL A 233 4.06 -4.83 -4.29
N GLY A 234 3.54 -5.89 -3.69
CA GLY A 234 2.60 -5.82 -2.57
C GLY A 234 3.21 -5.08 -1.38
N PHE A 235 4.48 -5.38 -1.05
CA PHE A 235 5.20 -4.62 -0.02
C PHE A 235 5.36 -3.13 -0.39
N MET A 236 5.74 -2.81 -1.63
CA MET A 236 5.85 -1.41 -2.11
C MET A 236 4.51 -0.68 -2.02
N THR A 237 3.41 -1.36 -2.33
CA THR A 237 2.04 -0.84 -2.31
C THR A 237 1.62 -0.52 -0.87
N GLN A 238 1.96 -1.40 0.08
CA GLN A 238 1.74 -1.15 1.52
C GLN A 238 2.49 0.07 2.04
N GLN A 239 3.71 0.34 1.53
CA GLN A 239 4.47 1.54 1.94
C GLN A 239 3.78 2.85 1.57
N LEU A 240 2.87 2.82 0.58
CA LEU A 240 2.06 3.95 0.14
C LEU A 240 0.56 3.69 0.38
N TRP A 241 0.25 3.03 1.50
CA TRP A 241 -1.10 2.86 2.06
C TRP A 241 -2.08 2.11 1.15
N ASP A 242 -1.58 1.07 0.48
CA ASP A 242 -2.32 0.21 -0.44
C ASP A 242 -2.94 0.98 -1.61
N SER A 243 -2.23 1.99 -2.12
CA SER A 243 -2.69 2.74 -3.28
C SER A 243 -2.60 1.90 -4.56
N ASP A 244 -3.74 1.67 -5.22
CA ASP A 244 -3.85 0.96 -6.50
C ASP A 244 -2.92 1.53 -7.60
N PHE A 245 -2.51 2.80 -7.47
CA PHE A 245 -1.64 3.46 -8.42
C PHE A 245 -0.21 2.88 -8.42
N VAL A 246 0.25 2.33 -7.30
CA VAL A 246 1.61 1.78 -7.17
C VAL A 246 1.79 0.56 -8.05
N GLU A 247 0.91 -0.44 -7.88
CA GLU A 247 0.95 -1.67 -8.67
C GLU A 247 0.77 -1.39 -10.17
N GLN A 248 -0.20 -0.55 -10.53
CA GLN A 248 -0.43 -0.15 -11.92
C GLN A 248 0.78 0.56 -12.55
N ARG A 249 1.56 1.29 -11.75
CA ARG A 249 2.72 2.02 -12.27
C ARG A 249 3.94 1.13 -12.44
N ILE A 250 4.16 0.18 -11.53
CA ILE A 250 5.34 -0.70 -11.52
C ILE A 250 5.15 -1.89 -12.46
N ILE A 251 4.01 -2.60 -12.34
CA ILE A 251 3.74 -3.80 -13.14
C ILE A 251 3.00 -3.44 -14.44
N GLY A 252 2.11 -2.44 -14.41
CA GLY A 252 1.27 -2.12 -15.55
C GLY A 252 0.25 -3.22 -15.84
N ASP A 253 0.26 -3.75 -17.07
CA ASP A 253 -0.52 -4.93 -17.42
C ASP A 253 0.19 -6.19 -16.93
N PHE A 254 -0.39 -6.84 -15.92
CA PHE A 254 0.11 -8.09 -15.34
C PHE A 254 0.38 -9.16 -16.41
N LYS A 255 -0.51 -9.30 -17.41
CA LYS A 255 -0.35 -10.31 -18.44
C LYS A 255 0.83 -9.99 -19.36
N ALA A 256 1.04 -8.71 -19.65
CA ALA A 256 2.21 -8.27 -20.41
C ALA A 256 3.51 -8.51 -19.62
N PHE A 257 3.51 -8.25 -18.32
CA PHE A 257 4.65 -8.52 -17.44
C PHE A 257 5.00 -10.01 -17.38
N GLU A 258 4.00 -10.89 -17.15
CA GLU A 258 4.17 -12.34 -17.15
C GLU A 258 4.73 -12.83 -18.50
N THR A 259 4.16 -12.36 -19.62
CA THR A 259 4.60 -12.73 -20.98
C THR A 259 6.04 -12.28 -21.25
N ARG A 260 6.45 -11.11 -20.74
CA ARG A 260 7.83 -10.62 -20.83
C ARG A 260 8.77 -11.53 -20.05
N LEU A 261 8.44 -11.88 -18.81
CA LEU A 261 9.25 -12.79 -17.99
C LEU A 261 9.37 -14.18 -18.64
N GLN A 262 8.27 -14.73 -19.14
CA GLN A 262 8.26 -16.00 -19.90
C GLN A 262 9.21 -15.95 -21.09
N SER A 263 9.14 -14.88 -21.88
CA SER A 263 9.98 -14.69 -23.06
C SER A 263 11.47 -14.58 -22.69
N SER A 264 11.78 -13.83 -21.63
CA SER A 264 13.15 -13.67 -21.13
C SER A 264 13.73 -14.99 -20.60
N LEU A 265 12.97 -15.72 -19.77
CA LEU A 265 13.39 -17.02 -19.23
C LEU A 265 13.55 -18.06 -20.33
N LYS A 266 12.62 -18.08 -21.30
CA LYS A 266 12.73 -18.93 -22.48
C LYS A 266 14.02 -18.64 -23.25
N ALA A 267 14.34 -17.38 -23.50
CA ALA A 267 15.59 -17.01 -24.17
C ALA A 267 16.83 -17.42 -23.36
N LEU A 268 16.78 -17.23 -22.03
CA LEU A 268 17.86 -17.58 -21.11
C LEU A 268 18.16 -19.08 -21.14
N PHE A 269 17.13 -19.92 -21.00
CA PHE A 269 17.29 -21.36 -21.03
C PHE A 269 17.63 -21.88 -22.43
N LEU A 270 16.94 -21.40 -23.48
CA LEU A 270 17.18 -21.88 -24.85
C LEU A 270 18.62 -21.68 -25.30
N ARG A 271 19.30 -20.61 -24.85
CA ARG A 271 20.71 -20.40 -25.15
C ARG A 271 21.58 -21.60 -24.80
N PHE A 272 21.30 -22.25 -23.66
CA PHE A 272 22.08 -23.37 -23.15
C PHE A 272 21.44 -24.73 -23.47
N VAL A 273 20.11 -24.82 -23.54
CA VAL A 273 19.45 -26.10 -23.88
C VAL A 273 19.59 -26.42 -25.37
N ARG A 274 19.57 -25.42 -26.25
CA ARG A 274 19.62 -25.64 -27.70
C ARG A 274 20.84 -26.48 -28.12
N PRO A 275 22.08 -26.14 -27.76
CA PRO A 275 23.24 -26.98 -28.10
C PRO A 275 23.15 -28.39 -27.49
N ILE A 276 22.56 -28.54 -26.29
CA ILE A 276 22.37 -29.84 -25.65
C ILE A 276 21.37 -30.70 -26.44
N ALA A 277 20.18 -30.15 -26.71
CA ALA A 277 19.10 -30.84 -27.40
C ALA A 277 19.42 -31.10 -28.88
N GLU A 278 20.03 -30.14 -29.58
CA GLU A 278 20.44 -30.33 -30.99
C GLU A 278 21.57 -31.34 -31.10
N GLY A 279 22.57 -31.27 -30.21
CA GLY A 279 23.70 -32.20 -30.20
C GLY A 279 23.28 -33.62 -29.86
N LEU A 280 22.45 -33.80 -28.82
CA LEU A 280 22.07 -35.12 -28.32
C LEU A 280 20.89 -35.74 -29.06
N ILE A 281 19.85 -34.96 -29.38
CA ILE A 281 18.58 -35.54 -29.86
C ILE A 281 18.50 -35.52 -31.38
N ARG A 282 18.84 -34.42 -32.05
CA ARG A 282 18.50 -34.21 -33.47
C ARG A 282 19.24 -35.12 -34.44
N GLY A 283 20.52 -35.41 -34.19
CA GLY A 283 21.36 -36.22 -35.07
C GLY A 283 21.71 -37.59 -34.48
N PRO A 284 21.58 -38.70 -35.24
CA PRO A 284 22.12 -40.00 -34.83
C PRO A 284 23.65 -39.98 -34.72
N LEU A 285 24.21 -40.87 -33.88
CA LEU A 285 25.66 -41.04 -33.76
C LEU A 285 26.30 -41.41 -35.12
N ASP A 286 27.55 -40.99 -35.30
CA ASP A 286 28.37 -41.24 -36.50
C ASP A 286 27.82 -40.72 -37.85
N THR A 287 26.81 -39.86 -37.82
CA THR A 287 26.24 -39.24 -39.04
C THR A 287 26.92 -37.91 -39.39
N GLU A 288 26.89 -37.55 -40.68
CA GLU A 288 27.30 -36.21 -41.14
C GLU A 288 26.50 -35.12 -40.43
N LEU A 289 25.19 -35.30 -40.27
CA LEU A 289 24.32 -34.37 -39.56
C LEU A 289 24.84 -34.08 -38.14
N ARG A 290 25.20 -35.11 -37.35
CA ARG A 290 25.72 -34.91 -35.99
C ARG A 290 27.06 -34.20 -36.00
N ARG A 291 27.96 -34.52 -36.94
CA ARG A 291 29.25 -33.83 -37.08
C ARG A 291 29.08 -32.35 -37.45
N ASP A 292 28.18 -32.05 -38.37
CA ASP A 292 27.89 -30.68 -38.81
C ASP A 292 27.25 -29.86 -37.68
N LEU A 293 26.33 -30.47 -36.91
CA LEU A 293 25.73 -29.82 -35.74
C LEU A 293 26.77 -29.54 -34.65
N ILE A 294 27.64 -30.51 -34.34
CA ILE A 294 28.74 -30.32 -33.38
C ILE A 294 29.67 -29.19 -33.82
N ALA A 295 30.03 -29.14 -35.11
CA ALA A 295 30.87 -28.07 -35.65
C ALA A 295 30.18 -26.70 -35.61
N ALA A 296 28.89 -26.65 -35.94
CA ALA A 296 28.11 -25.41 -35.91
C ALA A 296 27.91 -24.85 -34.49
N LEU A 297 27.81 -25.73 -33.50
CA LEU A 297 27.54 -25.41 -32.09
C LEU A 297 28.80 -25.42 -31.21
N GLU A 298 30.00 -25.50 -31.81
CA GLU A 298 31.25 -25.76 -31.08
C GLU A 298 31.47 -24.79 -29.91
N ARG A 299 31.28 -23.49 -30.14
CA ARG A 299 31.45 -22.46 -29.09
C ARG A 299 30.46 -22.61 -27.94
N ASP A 300 29.22 -22.97 -28.26
CA ASP A 300 28.17 -23.14 -27.25
C ASP A 300 28.38 -24.44 -26.45
N ILE A 301 28.92 -25.49 -27.10
CA ILE A 301 29.34 -26.74 -26.45
C ILE A 301 30.49 -26.49 -25.48
N ASP A 302 31.52 -25.74 -25.90
CA ASP A 302 32.64 -25.40 -25.03
C ASP A 302 32.17 -24.57 -23.81
N MET A 303 31.16 -23.71 -23.99
CA MET A 303 30.54 -22.98 -22.89
C MET A 303 29.86 -23.92 -21.88
N ILE A 304 29.14 -24.94 -22.33
CA ILE A 304 28.51 -25.93 -21.44
C ILE A 304 29.55 -26.68 -20.60
N ASP A 305 30.68 -27.05 -21.21
CA ASP A 305 31.77 -27.75 -20.51
C ASP A 305 32.39 -26.88 -19.39
N ILE A 306 32.46 -25.56 -19.59
CA ILE A 306 32.97 -24.61 -18.59
C ILE A 306 32.04 -24.52 -17.37
N TYR A 307 30.72 -24.53 -17.60
CA TYR A 307 29.73 -24.40 -16.53
C TYR A 307 29.29 -25.73 -15.92
N PHE A 308 29.86 -26.86 -16.36
CA PHE A 308 29.54 -28.15 -15.80
C PHE A 308 30.00 -28.24 -14.33
N PRO A 309 29.14 -28.72 -13.40
CA PRO A 309 29.47 -28.69 -11.97
C PRO A 309 30.66 -29.58 -11.63
N GLU A 310 31.52 -29.12 -10.70
CA GLU A 310 32.67 -29.89 -10.22
C GLU A 310 32.29 -31.23 -9.58
N LYS A 311 31.09 -31.33 -9.01
CA LYS A 311 30.57 -32.56 -8.40
C LYS A 311 29.86 -33.50 -9.38
N GLY A 312 29.77 -33.13 -10.67
CA GLY A 312 29.13 -33.96 -11.69
C GLY A 312 30.02 -35.12 -12.17
N ASP A 313 29.40 -36.07 -12.87
CA ASP A 313 30.08 -37.25 -13.42
C ASP A 313 31.14 -36.88 -14.46
N ASP A 314 32.34 -37.45 -14.32
CA ASP A 314 33.47 -37.21 -15.23
C ASP A 314 33.17 -37.61 -16.69
N ILE A 315 32.21 -38.51 -16.91
CA ILE A 315 31.74 -38.92 -18.24
C ILE A 315 31.04 -37.77 -18.97
N TYR A 316 30.23 -36.99 -18.26
CA TYR A 316 29.48 -35.86 -18.82
C TYR A 316 30.21 -34.53 -18.69
N ARG A 317 31.32 -34.50 -17.94
CA ARG A 317 32.14 -33.29 -17.78
C ARG A 317 32.68 -32.74 -19.10
N SER A 318 32.89 -33.59 -20.10
CA SER A 318 33.16 -33.13 -21.47
C SER A 318 32.03 -33.54 -22.40
N PHE A 319 31.08 -32.64 -22.56
CA PHE A 319 29.96 -32.75 -23.48
C PHE A 319 30.43 -32.99 -24.90
N LYS A 320 31.51 -32.34 -25.34
CA LYS A 320 32.11 -32.57 -26.66
C LYS A 320 32.55 -34.03 -26.87
N ARG A 321 33.13 -34.66 -25.84
CA ARG A 321 33.49 -36.10 -25.89
C ARG A 321 32.25 -36.97 -25.93
N TYR A 322 31.25 -36.67 -25.10
CA TYR A 322 29.99 -37.41 -25.11
C TYR A 322 29.26 -37.32 -26.45
N LEU A 323 29.19 -36.14 -27.07
CA LEU A 323 28.59 -35.96 -28.38
C LEU A 323 29.26 -36.79 -29.49
N ARG A 324 30.58 -37.03 -29.35
CA ARG A 324 31.38 -37.79 -30.32
C ARG A 324 31.25 -39.30 -30.17
N TYR A 325 31.22 -39.81 -28.94
CA TYR A 325 31.28 -41.25 -28.67
C TYR A 325 29.96 -41.83 -28.11
N GLY A 326 29.04 -40.98 -27.65
CA GLY A 326 27.71 -41.31 -27.17
C GLY A 326 27.69 -42.44 -26.14
N VAL A 327 26.80 -43.41 -26.36
CA VAL A 327 26.68 -44.62 -25.54
C VAL A 327 28.00 -45.41 -25.42
N GLY A 328 28.92 -45.28 -26.38
CA GLY A 328 30.23 -45.91 -26.32
C GLY A 328 31.07 -45.47 -25.11
N LEU A 329 30.90 -44.24 -24.62
CA LEU A 329 31.55 -43.78 -23.37
C LEU A 329 30.95 -44.40 -22.11
N LEU A 330 29.82 -45.10 -22.22
CA LEU A 330 29.13 -45.75 -21.12
C LEU A 330 29.35 -47.26 -21.11
N THR A 331 29.54 -47.87 -22.29
CA THR A 331 29.56 -49.33 -22.46
C THR A 331 30.89 -49.90 -22.96
N ASP A 332 31.70 -49.13 -23.69
CA ASP A 332 32.94 -49.63 -24.29
C ASP A 332 34.15 -49.34 -23.38
N GLU A 333 34.68 -50.41 -22.75
CA GLU A 333 35.85 -50.32 -21.88
C GLU A 333 37.07 -49.71 -22.56
N THR A 334 37.23 -49.89 -23.88
CA THR A 334 38.38 -49.38 -24.62
C THR A 334 38.30 -47.87 -24.80
N ILE A 335 37.10 -47.34 -25.09
CA ILE A 335 36.83 -45.91 -25.19
C ILE A 335 36.96 -45.27 -23.80
N ILE A 336 36.40 -45.89 -22.76
CA ILE A 336 36.51 -45.40 -21.37
C ILE A 336 37.97 -45.33 -20.92
N LYS A 337 38.77 -46.38 -21.18
CA LYS A 337 40.21 -46.41 -20.87
C LYS A 337 40.95 -45.26 -21.54
N LYS A 338 40.69 -45.04 -22.82
CA LYS A 338 41.41 -44.07 -23.66
C LYS A 338 41.01 -42.62 -23.38
N GLU A 339 39.72 -42.35 -23.22
CA GLU A 339 39.19 -40.99 -23.18
C GLU A 339 38.91 -40.49 -21.77
N LEU A 340 38.79 -41.38 -20.77
CA LEU A 340 38.46 -41.04 -19.37
C LEU A 340 39.51 -41.52 -18.36
N ASN A 341 40.67 -42.04 -18.79
CA ASN A 341 41.77 -42.49 -17.91
C ASN A 341 41.31 -43.44 -16.78
N ASN A 342 40.46 -44.43 -17.08
CA ASN A 342 39.89 -45.39 -16.10
C ASN A 342 39.03 -44.79 -14.99
N LYS A 343 38.56 -43.55 -15.13
CA LYS A 343 37.53 -43.03 -14.23
C LYS A 343 36.22 -43.78 -14.47
N GLN A 344 35.75 -44.46 -13.43
CA GLN A 344 34.52 -45.23 -13.51
C GLN A 344 33.28 -44.32 -13.43
N PRO A 345 32.17 -44.70 -14.07
CA PRO A 345 30.89 -44.04 -13.86
C PRO A 345 30.48 -44.07 -12.39
N SER A 346 29.84 -43.01 -11.89
CA SER A 346 29.28 -43.05 -10.54
C SER A 346 28.22 -44.14 -10.40
N ALA A 347 27.95 -44.56 -9.15
CA ALA A 347 26.88 -45.51 -8.84
C ALA A 347 25.50 -45.05 -9.36
N ALA A 348 25.24 -43.75 -9.40
CA ALA A 348 24.02 -43.18 -9.96
C ALA A 348 23.93 -43.38 -11.48
N LEU A 349 25.04 -43.17 -12.19
CA LEU A 349 25.11 -43.44 -13.62
C LEU A 349 25.00 -44.93 -13.95
N LEU A 350 25.63 -45.79 -13.16
CA LEU A 350 25.52 -47.25 -13.28
C LEU A 350 24.07 -47.74 -13.11
N THR A 351 23.34 -47.15 -12.17
CA THR A 351 21.91 -47.46 -11.94
C THR A 351 21.03 -46.99 -13.11
N ALA A 352 21.34 -45.83 -13.70
CA ALA A 352 20.62 -45.35 -14.88
C ALA A 352 20.92 -46.19 -16.13
N LEU A 353 22.15 -46.66 -16.30
CA LEU A 353 22.53 -47.61 -17.36
C LEU A 353 21.81 -48.94 -17.21
N GLN A 354 21.59 -49.40 -15.97
CA GLN A 354 20.77 -50.58 -15.69
C GLN A 354 19.31 -50.37 -16.11
N LYS A 355 18.72 -49.19 -15.90
CA LYS A 355 17.36 -48.87 -16.39
C LYS A 355 17.27 -48.87 -17.92
N VAL A 356 18.28 -48.32 -18.62
CA VAL A 356 18.35 -48.41 -20.09
C VAL A 356 18.45 -49.88 -20.51
N ALA A 357 19.21 -50.71 -19.80
CA ALA A 357 19.31 -52.15 -20.03
C ALA A 357 18.02 -52.94 -19.70
N GLU A 358 17.19 -52.46 -18.78
CA GLU A 358 15.87 -53.04 -18.47
C GLU A 358 14.79 -52.68 -19.50
N LEU A 359 14.79 -51.44 -20.01
CA LEU A 359 13.93 -51.02 -21.13
C LEU A 359 14.20 -51.84 -22.40
N GLN A 360 15.42 -52.38 -22.55
CA GLN A 360 15.75 -53.33 -23.62
C GLN A 360 15.01 -54.67 -23.51
N LYS A 361 14.58 -55.08 -22.32
CA LYS A 361 13.84 -56.35 -22.10
C LYS A 361 12.35 -56.21 -22.40
N VAL A 362 11.77 -55.01 -22.29
CA VAL A 362 10.34 -54.75 -22.53
C VAL A 362 10.00 -54.69 -24.04
N ALA A 363 10.98 -54.48 -24.91
CA ALA A 363 10.82 -54.56 -26.37
C ALA A 363 10.66 -56.02 -26.90
N GLU A 364 10.64 -57.01 -26.02
CA GLU A 364 10.43 -58.43 -26.32
C GLU A 364 8.95 -58.74 -26.58
N GLN A 365 8.39 -58.26 -27.69
CA GLN A 365 7.32 -58.99 -28.37
C GLN A 365 7.90 -59.56 -29.68
N PRO A 366 8.07 -60.89 -29.79
CA PRO A 366 8.83 -61.49 -30.88
C PRO A 366 7.97 -61.56 -32.14
N ILE A 367 7.94 -60.48 -32.91
CA ILE A 367 7.39 -60.49 -34.26
C ILE A 367 8.41 -59.80 -35.19
N GLY A 368 9.38 -60.57 -35.69
CA GLY A 368 10.41 -60.10 -36.62
C GLY A 368 11.60 -61.06 -36.76
N SER A 369 12.45 -60.82 -37.77
CA SER A 369 13.71 -61.55 -37.91
C SER A 369 14.68 -61.17 -36.78
N THR A 370 15.54 -62.10 -36.31
CA THR A 370 16.52 -61.84 -35.24
C THR A 370 17.41 -60.62 -35.53
N LYS A 371 17.69 -60.34 -36.81
CA LYS A 371 18.47 -59.16 -37.24
C LYS A 371 17.70 -57.85 -37.11
N ASP A 372 16.39 -57.83 -37.34
CA ASP A 372 15.57 -56.62 -37.19
C ASP A 372 15.36 -56.27 -35.71
N VAL A 373 15.22 -57.28 -34.85
CA VAL A 373 15.14 -57.10 -33.39
C VAL A 373 16.42 -56.45 -32.87
N GLU A 374 17.59 -56.94 -33.29
CA GLU A 374 18.88 -56.38 -32.88
C GLU A 374 19.05 -54.93 -33.37
N ARG A 375 18.71 -54.64 -34.63
CA ARG A 375 18.76 -53.27 -35.18
C ARG A 375 17.85 -52.30 -34.43
N LYS A 376 16.63 -52.72 -34.06
CA LYS A 376 15.72 -51.92 -33.24
C LYS A 376 16.31 -51.66 -31.86
N ARG A 377 16.91 -52.68 -31.24
CA ARG A 377 17.56 -52.57 -29.91
C ARG A 377 18.71 -51.56 -29.93
N THR A 378 19.55 -51.57 -30.95
CA THR A 378 20.65 -50.61 -31.09
C THR A 378 20.14 -49.17 -31.16
N VAL A 379 19.11 -48.91 -31.98
CA VAL A 379 18.51 -47.56 -32.11
C VAL A 379 17.88 -47.11 -30.79
N ILE A 380 17.13 -47.99 -30.12
CA ILE A 380 16.53 -47.68 -28.80
C ILE A 380 17.60 -47.36 -27.77
N CYS A 381 18.66 -48.17 -27.70
CA CYS A 381 19.74 -47.99 -26.74
C CYS A 381 20.47 -46.66 -26.94
N GLU A 382 20.75 -46.28 -28.20
CA GLU A 382 21.37 -45.01 -28.55
C GLU A 382 20.50 -43.83 -28.12
N VAL A 383 19.24 -43.79 -28.57
CA VAL A 383 18.34 -42.67 -28.33
C VAL A 383 18.00 -42.51 -26.85
N GLU A 384 17.75 -43.60 -26.12
CA GLU A 384 17.49 -43.52 -24.68
C GLU A 384 18.72 -43.09 -23.88
N SER A 385 19.93 -43.47 -24.31
CA SER A 385 21.17 -42.97 -23.69
C SER A 385 21.34 -41.47 -23.90
N ASP A 386 21.05 -40.97 -25.10
CA ASP A 386 21.08 -39.53 -25.40
C ASP A 386 19.98 -38.75 -24.66
N ILE A 387 18.77 -39.32 -24.49
CA ILE A 387 17.69 -38.73 -23.66
C ILE A 387 18.12 -38.66 -22.19
N PHE A 388 18.76 -39.71 -21.69
CA PHE A 388 19.26 -39.72 -20.32
C PHE A 388 20.39 -38.70 -20.12
N ALA A 389 21.30 -38.57 -21.10
CA ALA A 389 22.32 -37.53 -21.07
C ALA A 389 21.68 -36.13 -21.08
N LEU A 390 20.66 -35.91 -21.92
CA LEU A 390 19.90 -34.66 -21.96
C LEU A 390 19.31 -34.34 -20.57
N GLU A 391 18.61 -35.29 -19.96
CA GLU A 391 18.08 -35.15 -18.60
C GLU A 391 19.18 -34.78 -17.61
N TYR A 392 20.31 -35.47 -17.67
CA TYR A 392 21.43 -35.23 -16.76
C TYR A 392 21.98 -33.80 -16.88
N TYR A 393 22.21 -33.31 -18.10
CA TYR A 393 22.69 -31.93 -18.30
C TYR A 393 21.65 -30.89 -17.87
N LEU A 394 20.37 -31.14 -18.15
CA LEU A 394 19.29 -30.26 -17.73
C LEU A 394 19.25 -30.16 -16.20
N LEU A 395 19.29 -31.27 -15.47
CA LEU A 395 19.18 -31.28 -14.01
C LEU A 395 20.43 -30.72 -13.30
N ASN A 396 21.62 -30.98 -13.83
CA ASN A 396 22.86 -30.69 -13.10
C ASN A 396 23.59 -29.44 -13.58
N SER A 397 23.45 -29.04 -14.85
CA SER A 397 24.24 -27.96 -15.44
C SER A 397 23.40 -26.76 -15.85
N LEU A 398 22.24 -26.97 -16.46
CA LEU A 398 21.49 -25.88 -17.09
C LEU A 398 21.14 -24.76 -16.12
N PHE A 399 20.55 -25.10 -14.97
CA PHE A 399 20.05 -24.11 -14.03
C PHE A 399 21.17 -23.14 -13.58
N ALA A 400 22.34 -23.68 -13.23
CA ALA A 400 23.51 -22.88 -12.86
C ALA A 400 24.11 -22.13 -14.07
N ALA A 401 24.30 -22.81 -15.20
CA ALA A 401 24.91 -22.24 -16.41
C ALA A 401 24.07 -21.07 -16.98
N SER A 402 22.74 -21.17 -16.86
CA SER A 402 21.81 -20.15 -17.33
C SER A 402 21.95 -18.81 -16.61
N GLY A 403 22.59 -18.76 -15.44
CA GLY A 403 22.69 -17.54 -14.65
C GLY A 403 21.35 -17.12 -14.04
N PHE A 404 20.46 -18.07 -13.77
CA PHE A 404 19.11 -17.81 -13.24
C PHE A 404 19.12 -16.94 -11.98
N GLU A 405 20.06 -17.16 -11.05
CA GLU A 405 20.19 -16.32 -9.84
C GLU A 405 20.40 -14.84 -10.17
N ALA A 406 21.30 -14.54 -11.11
CA ALA A 406 21.57 -13.17 -11.53
C ALA A 406 20.37 -12.55 -12.24
N PHE A 407 19.71 -13.33 -13.11
CA PHE A 407 18.49 -12.89 -13.78
C PHE A 407 17.36 -12.59 -12.77
N TYR A 408 17.12 -13.49 -11.82
CA TYR A 408 16.15 -13.34 -10.75
C TYR A 408 16.37 -12.04 -9.97
N LEU A 409 17.60 -11.84 -9.49
CA LEU A 409 17.95 -10.64 -8.72
C LEU A 409 17.76 -9.37 -9.56
N GLN A 410 18.21 -9.39 -10.81
CA GLN A 410 18.10 -8.24 -11.67
C GLN A 410 16.64 -7.85 -11.96
N GLU A 411 15.73 -8.81 -12.13
CA GLU A 411 14.31 -8.52 -12.30
C GLU A 411 13.70 -7.88 -11.04
N LEU A 412 14.07 -8.33 -9.85
CA LEU A 412 13.61 -7.70 -8.60
C LEU A 412 14.26 -6.32 -8.34
N GLU A 413 15.53 -6.16 -8.68
CA GLU A 413 16.23 -4.87 -8.62
C GLU A 413 15.56 -3.86 -9.56
N ASN A 414 15.16 -4.26 -10.77
CA ASN A 414 14.44 -3.39 -11.70
C ASN A 414 13.13 -2.88 -11.08
N LEU A 415 12.34 -3.74 -10.42
CA LEU A 415 11.10 -3.33 -9.73
C LEU A 415 11.37 -2.32 -8.61
N ARG A 416 12.42 -2.56 -7.81
CA ARG A 416 12.85 -1.63 -6.76
C ARG A 416 13.27 -0.29 -7.35
N ASP A 417 14.06 -0.31 -8.40
CA ASP A 417 14.55 0.90 -9.05
C ASP A 417 13.40 1.68 -9.70
N ASP A 418 12.40 0.99 -10.26
CA ASP A 418 11.18 1.63 -10.78
C ASP A 418 10.35 2.27 -9.65
N PHE A 419 10.28 1.64 -8.47
CA PHE A 419 9.66 2.25 -7.29
C PHE A 419 10.40 3.51 -6.82
N TYR A 420 11.74 3.53 -6.85
CA TYR A 420 12.52 4.72 -6.52
C TYR A 420 12.41 5.82 -7.58
N LYS A 421 12.34 5.47 -8.87
CA LYS A 421 12.06 6.45 -9.95
C LYS A 421 10.71 7.14 -9.75
N MET A 422 9.71 6.46 -9.16
CA MET A 422 8.44 7.11 -8.81
C MET A 422 8.64 8.23 -7.79
N GLU A 423 9.59 8.08 -6.87
CA GLU A 423 9.93 9.16 -5.95
C GLU A 423 10.62 10.31 -6.69
N GLU A 424 11.62 10.02 -7.53
CA GLU A 424 12.36 11.03 -8.30
C GLU A 424 11.48 11.85 -9.25
N THR A 425 10.33 11.29 -9.65
CA THR A 425 9.36 11.91 -10.55
C THR A 425 8.14 12.50 -9.82
N ASP A 426 8.25 12.72 -8.51
CA ASP A 426 7.21 13.29 -7.63
C ASP A 426 5.89 12.47 -7.59
N ILE A 427 5.89 11.23 -8.08
CA ILE A 427 4.70 10.36 -8.07
C ILE A 427 4.33 9.99 -6.64
N TRP A 428 5.31 9.77 -5.76
CA TRP A 428 5.04 9.53 -4.35
C TRP A 428 4.28 10.69 -3.70
N ASP A 429 4.64 11.94 -4.02
CA ASP A 429 3.92 13.12 -3.52
C ASP A 429 2.51 13.18 -4.05
N HIS A 430 2.32 12.84 -5.33
CA HIS A 430 0.98 12.77 -5.92
C HIS A 430 0.10 11.74 -5.23
N ILE A 431 0.61 10.52 -5.01
CA ILE A 431 -0.11 9.45 -4.30
C ILE A 431 -0.45 9.92 -2.88
N ALA A 432 0.51 10.49 -2.15
CA ALA A 432 0.31 10.96 -0.79
C ALA A 432 -0.75 12.07 -0.71
N ASP A 433 -0.70 13.06 -1.61
CA ASP A 433 -1.70 14.14 -1.67
C ASP A 433 -3.10 13.59 -2.00
N GLU A 434 -3.23 12.63 -2.91
CA GLU A 434 -4.51 12.01 -3.27
C GLU A 434 -5.08 11.14 -2.14
N GLU A 435 -4.28 10.26 -1.55
CA GLU A 435 -4.71 9.41 -0.43
C GLU A 435 -5.05 10.25 0.82
N PHE A 436 -4.36 11.37 1.02
CA PHE A 436 -4.71 12.34 2.06
C PHE A 436 -6.07 13.00 1.81
N LYS A 437 -6.36 13.43 0.58
CA LYS A 437 -7.66 14.00 0.21
C LYS A 437 -8.80 12.99 0.35
N LYS A 438 -8.57 11.73 -0.02
CA LYS A 438 -9.55 10.64 0.12
C LYS A 438 -9.80 10.25 1.58
N GLY A 439 -8.89 10.60 2.49
CA GLY A 439 -8.96 10.19 3.88
C GLY A 439 -8.68 8.70 4.08
N ASN A 440 -7.67 8.17 3.37
CA ASN A 440 -7.30 6.76 3.43
C ASN A 440 -7.07 6.32 4.90
N PRO A 441 -7.76 5.27 5.40
CA PRO A 441 -7.71 4.89 6.81
C PRO A 441 -6.33 4.41 7.26
N LEU A 442 -5.51 3.84 6.37
CA LEU A 442 -4.16 3.41 6.70
C LEU A 442 -3.25 4.62 6.91
N LEU A 443 -3.33 5.62 6.03
CA LEU A 443 -2.63 6.89 6.19
C LEU A 443 -3.06 7.61 7.47
N LEU A 444 -4.38 7.72 7.73
CA LEU A 444 -4.90 8.43 8.91
C LEU A 444 -4.41 7.84 10.24
N LYS A 445 -4.13 6.53 10.30
CA LYS A 445 -3.57 5.86 11.50
C LYS A 445 -2.17 6.35 11.83
N GLU A 446 -1.36 6.63 10.80
CA GLU A 446 0.02 7.08 10.96
C GLU A 446 0.15 8.59 11.20
N LEU A 447 -0.83 9.38 10.74
CA LEU A 447 -0.77 10.83 10.84
C LEU A 447 -0.70 11.31 12.30
N PRO A 448 0.12 12.33 12.61
CA PRO A 448 0.06 13.06 13.87
C PRO A 448 -1.32 13.66 14.14
N SER A 449 -1.70 13.76 15.42
CA SER A 449 -3.03 14.23 15.85
C SER A 449 -3.41 15.65 15.38
N HIS A 450 -2.42 16.52 15.16
CA HIS A 450 -2.63 17.88 14.68
C HIS A 450 -2.93 17.97 13.17
N ILE A 451 -2.55 16.96 12.38
CA ILE A 451 -2.79 16.89 10.92
C ILE A 451 -4.08 16.15 10.60
N ARG A 452 -4.57 15.31 11.52
CA ARG A 452 -5.81 14.55 11.32
C ARG A 452 -7.02 15.46 11.08
N PRO A 453 -8.06 14.99 10.40
CA PRO A 453 -9.31 15.72 10.26
C PRO A 453 -9.85 16.07 11.65
N GLN A 454 -9.81 17.35 11.99
CA GLN A 454 -10.50 17.90 13.16
C GLN A 454 -11.77 18.60 12.67
N GLU A 455 -12.82 18.61 13.49
CA GLU A 455 -13.93 19.53 13.26
C GLU A 455 -13.36 20.95 13.23
N LEU A 456 -13.45 21.58 12.05
CA LEU A 456 -13.02 22.95 11.85
C LEU A 456 -13.85 23.84 12.77
N GLN A 457 -13.28 24.25 13.91
CA GLN A 457 -13.92 25.17 14.84
C GLN A 457 -14.01 26.56 14.22
N THR A 458 -14.95 26.76 13.28
CA THR A 458 -15.31 28.10 12.76
C THR A 458 -16.02 28.96 13.77
N VAL A 459 -16.37 28.38 14.92
CA VAL A 459 -17.05 29.01 16.04
C VAL A 459 -16.42 30.37 16.41
N VAL A 460 -15.09 30.47 16.42
CA VAL A 460 -14.39 31.73 16.69
C VAL A 460 -14.64 32.78 15.61
N SER A 461 -14.59 32.41 14.33
CA SER A 461 -14.92 33.30 13.20
C SER A 461 -16.40 33.68 13.18
N ASP A 462 -17.29 32.74 13.54
CA ASP A 462 -18.72 32.98 13.62
C ASP A 462 -19.06 34.01 14.71
N TYR A 463 -18.47 33.86 15.91
CA TYR A 463 -18.60 34.85 16.98
C TYR A 463 -17.92 36.17 16.66
N LEU A 464 -16.76 36.14 16.00
CA LEU A 464 -16.07 37.36 15.56
C LEU A 464 -16.92 38.15 14.57
N ARG A 465 -17.59 37.47 13.63
CA ARG A 465 -18.52 38.09 12.68
C ARG A 465 -19.72 38.69 13.39
N GLN A 466 -20.34 37.96 14.32
CA GLN A 466 -21.46 38.47 15.12
C GLN A 466 -21.07 39.70 15.93
N LEU A 467 -19.90 39.66 16.59
CA LEU A 467 -19.35 40.78 17.36
C LEU A 467 -19.06 41.98 16.46
N GLY A 468 -18.49 41.76 15.29
CA GLY A 468 -18.24 42.81 14.29
C GLY A 468 -19.53 43.51 13.85
N VAL A 469 -20.61 42.76 13.60
CA VAL A 469 -21.92 43.34 13.23
C VAL A 469 -22.48 44.21 14.36
N VAL A 470 -22.40 43.76 15.61
CA VAL A 470 -22.90 44.53 16.77
C VAL A 470 -22.09 45.81 16.96
N LEU A 471 -20.76 45.74 16.87
CA LEU A 471 -19.87 46.90 17.00
C LEU A 471 -20.05 47.90 15.86
N HIS A 472 -20.39 47.46 14.65
CA HIS A 472 -20.61 48.35 13.52
C HIS A 472 -21.95 49.11 13.61
N ASN A 473 -22.97 48.47 14.20
CA ASN A 473 -24.30 49.07 14.39
C ASN A 473 -24.37 50.02 15.60
N HIS A 474 -23.37 49.98 16.49
CA HIS A 474 -23.21 50.90 17.62
C HIS A 474 -21.81 51.53 17.59
N PRO A 475 -21.56 52.52 16.70
CA PRO A 475 -20.33 53.28 16.75
C PRO A 475 -20.28 54.06 18.07
N LEU A 476 -19.23 53.80 18.86
CA LEU A 476 -18.83 54.59 20.02
C LEU A 476 -18.59 56.05 19.63
#